data_AF-A0AA51CB26-F1
#
_entry.id   AF-A0AA51CB26-F1
#
_cell.length_a   1.000
_cell.length_b   1.000
_cell.length_c   1.000
_cell.angle_alpha   90.00
_cell.angle_beta   90.00
_cell.angle_gamma   90.00
#
_symmetry.space_group_name_H-M   'P 1'
#
loop_
_entity.id
_entity.type
_entity.pdbx_description
1 polymer ?
#
loop_
_entity_poly.entity_id
_entity_poly.type
_entity_poly.pdbx_seq_one_letter_code
_entity_poly.pdbx_strand_id
1 'polypeptide(L)'
;MNTYKHIVKGVINYIENNLDKEIDLAKIAENIGYSKFHLNRIFAEETGCTIYKYLQVRRLTIAAEKLTNTDRPITQIAYEAGYNSQQAFSLAFKQVYVYPPKIYRDMGVFIPRQTKLSMCLHLYSNVNQNYARKIGGIAA
;
A
#
# COMPACT_ATOMS: atom_id res chain seq x y z
N MET A 1 26.65 -0.05 2.27
CA MET A 1 25.34 0.60 2.08
C MET A 1 24.47 -0.37 1.30
N ASN A 2 23.38 -0.89 1.85
CA ASN A 2 22.61 -1.97 1.21
C ASN A 2 21.80 -1.38 0.03
N THR A 3 22.19 -1.68 -1.20
CA THR A 3 21.60 -1.18 -2.46
C THR A 3 20.08 -1.35 -2.50
N TYR A 4 19.55 -2.45 -1.94
CA TYR A 4 18.11 -2.71 -1.89
C TYR A 4 17.35 -1.71 -1.01
N LYS A 5 17.95 -1.24 0.08
CA LYS A 5 17.34 -0.21 0.93
C LYS A 5 17.13 1.11 0.18
N HIS A 6 18.07 1.48 -0.69
CA HIS A 6 17.95 2.68 -1.52
C HIS A 6 16.86 2.52 -2.58
N ILE A 7 16.79 1.35 -3.23
CA ILE A 7 15.75 1.03 -4.21
C ILE A 7 14.37 1.10 -3.57
N VAL A 8 14.17 0.42 -2.43
CA VAL A 8 12.87 0.40 -1.73
C VAL A 8 12.47 1.80 -1.26
N LYS A 9 13.41 2.59 -0.72
CA LYS A 9 13.13 4.00 -0.37
C LYS A 9 12.69 4.81 -1.59
N GLY A 10 13.33 4.62 -2.74
CA GLY A 10 12.94 5.25 -4.01
C GLY A 10 11.53 4.87 -4.44
N VAL A 11 11.20 3.58 -4.39
CA VAL A 11 9.85 3.07 -4.71
C VAL A 11 8.79 3.64 -3.76
N ILE A 12 9.05 3.65 -2.45
CA ILE A 12 8.13 4.25 -1.46
C ILE A 12 7.88 5.71 -1.84
N ASN A 13 8.93 6.50 -2.04
CA ASN A 13 8.78 7.93 -2.36
C ASN A 13 8.01 8.15 -3.68
N TYR A 14 8.27 7.34 -4.70
CA TYR A 14 7.51 7.42 -5.95
C TYR A 14 6.03 7.17 -5.70
N ILE A 15 5.69 6.12 -4.94
CA ILE A 15 4.30 5.78 -4.63
C ILE A 15 3.63 6.93 -3.88
N GLU A 16 4.26 7.46 -2.84
CA GLU A 16 3.73 8.59 -2.05
C GLU A 16 3.38 9.80 -2.89
N ASN A 17 4.24 10.13 -3.86
CA ASN A 17 4.08 11.30 -4.71
C ASN A 17 3.02 11.10 -5.82
N ASN A 18 2.45 9.90 -5.94
CA ASN A 18 1.50 9.53 -6.99
C ASN A 18 0.28 8.75 -6.46
N LEU A 19 -0.06 8.88 -5.17
CA LEU A 19 -1.18 8.15 -4.57
C LEU A 19 -2.54 8.49 -5.20
N ASP A 20 -2.67 9.68 -5.79
CA ASP A 20 -3.84 10.22 -6.47
C ASP A 20 -3.87 9.95 -7.99
N LYS A 21 -2.81 9.38 -8.56
CA LYS A 21 -2.64 9.19 -10.00
C LYS A 21 -2.58 7.72 -10.38
N GLU A 22 -2.80 7.38 -11.64
CA GLU A 22 -2.49 6.05 -12.12
C GLU A 22 -0.99 5.76 -11.98
N ILE A 23 -0.64 4.65 -11.33
CA ILE A 23 0.75 4.27 -11.08
C ILE A 23 1.12 3.15 -12.04
N ASP A 24 2.06 3.45 -12.93
CA ASP A 24 2.70 2.45 -13.77
C ASP A 24 3.97 1.92 -13.09
N LEU A 25 3.81 0.82 -12.35
CA LEU A 25 4.92 0.15 -11.68
C LEU A 25 5.92 -0.48 -12.67
N ALA A 26 5.53 -0.73 -13.92
CA ALA A 26 6.44 -1.28 -14.92
C ALA A 26 7.47 -0.22 -15.32
N LYS A 27 7.03 1.02 -15.55
CA LYS A 27 7.94 2.15 -15.84
C LYS A 27 8.96 2.41 -14.73
N ILE A 28 8.56 2.27 -13.47
CA ILE A 28 9.51 2.40 -12.35
C ILE A 28 10.55 1.28 -12.40
N ALA A 29 10.11 0.05 -12.64
CA ALA A 29 10.99 -1.11 -12.67
C ALA A 29 12.02 -1.00 -13.81
N GLU A 30 11.57 -0.59 -15.01
CA GLU A 30 12.43 -0.34 -16.17
C GLU A 30 13.46 0.75 -15.91
N ASN A 31 13.07 1.88 -15.31
CA ASN A 31 13.99 2.98 -14.99
C ASN A 31 15.09 2.60 -13.97
N ILE A 32 14.87 1.57 -13.16
CA ILE A 32 15.83 1.08 -12.15
C ILE A 32 16.60 -0.16 -12.67
N GLY A 33 16.29 -0.63 -13.88
CA GLY A 33 16.96 -1.79 -14.49
C GLY A 33 16.54 -3.15 -13.92
N TYR A 34 15.35 -3.24 -13.30
CA TYR A 34 14.83 -4.49 -12.75
C TYR A 34 13.50 -4.88 -13.37
N SER A 35 13.21 -6.18 -13.42
CA SER A 35 11.87 -6.63 -13.73
C SER A 35 10.89 -6.26 -12.61
N LYS A 36 9.62 -6.06 -12.96
CA LYS A 36 8.52 -5.82 -12.00
C LYS A 36 8.45 -6.91 -10.91
N PHE A 37 8.72 -8.16 -11.27
CA PHE A 37 8.72 -9.29 -10.34
C PHE A 37 9.85 -9.15 -9.30
N HIS A 38 11.06 -8.84 -9.76
CA HIS A 38 12.20 -8.66 -8.87
C HIS A 38 12.01 -7.45 -7.95
N LEU A 39 11.49 -6.34 -8.48
CA LEU A 39 11.20 -5.15 -7.69
C LEU A 39 10.15 -5.42 -6.60
N ASN A 40 9.08 -6.15 -6.92
CA ASN A 40 8.08 -6.54 -5.92
C ASN A 40 8.66 -7.45 -4.85
N ARG A 41 9.53 -8.40 -5.23
CA ARG A 41 10.19 -9.31 -4.30
C ARG A 41 11.09 -8.54 -3.33
N ILE A 42 11.98 -7.68 -3.83
CA ILE A 42 12.85 -6.85 -2.99
C ILE A 42 12.01 -5.99 -2.04
N PHE A 43 10.97 -5.35 -2.56
CA PHE A 43 10.09 -4.52 -1.73
C PHE A 43 9.41 -5.33 -0.63
N ALA A 44 8.92 -6.53 -0.93
CA ALA A 44 8.30 -7.41 0.05
C ALA A 44 9.28 -7.95 1.10
N GLU A 45 10.50 -8.29 0.70
CA GLU A 45 11.57 -8.73 1.61
C GLU A 45 11.94 -7.62 2.60
N GLU A 46 12.01 -6.37 2.15
CA GLU A 46 12.41 -5.23 2.99
C GLU A 46 11.24 -4.63 3.80
N THR A 47 10.00 -4.70 3.31
CA THR A 47 8.83 -4.02 3.95
C THR A 47 7.80 -4.97 4.54
N GLY A 48 7.86 -6.27 4.22
CA GLY A 48 6.87 -7.26 4.63
C GLY A 48 5.55 -7.23 3.84
N CYS A 49 5.42 -6.41 2.80
CA CYS A 49 4.22 -6.36 1.97
C CYS A 49 4.56 -6.11 0.50
N THR A 50 3.67 -6.46 -0.42
CA THR A 50 3.88 -6.16 -1.85
C THR A 50 3.66 -4.68 -2.13
N ILE A 51 4.24 -4.20 -3.24
CA ILE A 51 4.05 -2.81 -3.69
C ILE A 51 2.55 -2.49 -3.87
N TYR A 52 1.82 -3.41 -4.52
CA TYR A 52 0.39 -3.28 -4.74
C TYR A 52 -0.40 -3.18 -3.44
N LYS A 53 -0.05 -4.01 -2.43
CA LYS A 53 -0.72 -3.96 -1.15
C LYS A 53 -0.44 -2.66 -0.42
N TYR A 54 0.81 -2.20 -0.42
CA TYR A 54 1.19 -0.92 0.15
C TYR A 54 0.39 0.23 -0.48
N LEU A 55 0.40 0.32 -1.81
CA LEU A 55 -0.35 1.33 -2.57
C LEU A 55 -1.84 1.32 -2.22
N GLN A 56 -2.47 0.14 -2.24
CA GLN A 56 -3.89 -0.02 -1.94
C GLN A 56 -4.23 0.52 -0.54
N VAL A 57 -3.51 0.08 0.50
CA VAL A 57 -3.83 0.46 1.88
C VAL A 57 -3.54 1.95 2.11
N ARG A 58 -2.53 2.52 1.46
CA ARG A 58 -2.27 3.97 1.51
C ARG A 58 -3.39 4.80 0.89
N ARG A 59 -3.88 4.43 -0.29
CA ARG A 59 -5.04 5.09 -0.92
C ARG A 59 -6.29 4.99 -0.07
N LEU A 60 -6.57 3.81 0.49
CA LEU A 60 -7.70 3.61 1.39
C LEU A 60 -7.56 4.41 2.69
N THR A 61 -6.34 4.65 3.17
CA THR A 61 -6.09 5.50 4.35
C THR A 61 -6.39 6.96 4.06
N ILE A 62 -5.97 7.48 2.91
CA ILE A 62 -6.34 8.83 2.48
C ILE A 62 -7.86 8.94 2.27
N ALA A 63 -8.48 7.91 1.70
CA ALA A 63 -9.94 7.88 1.55
C ALA A 63 -10.68 7.91 2.89
N ALA A 64 -10.18 7.19 3.90
CA ALA A 64 -10.75 7.21 5.25
C ALA A 64 -10.68 8.58 5.92
N GLU A 65 -9.58 9.31 5.71
CA GLU A 65 -9.44 10.70 6.15
C GLU A 65 -10.46 11.60 5.47
N LYS A 66 -10.62 11.48 4.14
CA LYS A 66 -11.64 12.25 3.39
C LYS A 66 -13.06 11.92 3.81
N LEU A 67 -13.36 10.66 4.11
CA LEU A 67 -14.69 10.22 4.53
C LEU A 67 -15.13 10.86 5.86
N THR A 68 -14.18 11.10 6.75
CA THR A 68 -14.42 11.61 8.12
C THR A 68 -14.32 13.12 8.22
N ASN A 69 -13.52 13.76 7.36
CA ASN A 69 -13.26 15.20 7.41
C ASN A 69 -14.02 16.01 6.34
N THR A 70 -14.78 15.36 5.44
CA THR A 70 -15.49 16.05 4.34
C THR A 70 -16.84 15.40 4.01
N ASP A 71 -17.73 16.20 3.43
CA ASP A 71 -19.03 15.73 2.91
C ASP A 71 -18.98 15.24 1.47
N ARG A 72 -17.79 15.04 0.89
CA ARG A 72 -17.64 14.61 -0.52
C ARG A 72 -18.40 13.30 -0.77
N PRO A 73 -19.04 13.11 -1.93
CA PRO A 73 -19.69 11.84 -2.27
C PRO A 73 -18.75 10.65 -2.17
N ILE A 74 -19.23 9.51 -1.64
CA ILE A 74 -18.44 8.28 -1.52
C ILE A 74 -17.96 7.80 -2.90
N THR A 75 -18.80 7.99 -3.94
CA THR A 75 -18.43 7.74 -5.35
C THR A 75 -17.20 8.54 -5.76
N GLN A 76 -17.15 9.83 -5.46
CA GLN A 76 -16.01 10.70 -5.79
C GLN A 76 -14.75 10.25 -5.05
N ILE A 77 -14.85 9.96 -3.75
CA ILE A 77 -13.73 9.47 -2.95
C ILE A 77 -13.21 8.13 -3.49
N ALA A 78 -14.09 7.25 -3.97
CA ALA A 78 -13.70 5.99 -4.60
C ALA A 78 -12.86 6.21 -5.87
N TYR A 79 -13.28 7.13 -6.75
CA TYR A 79 -12.53 7.47 -7.96
C TYR A 79 -11.17 8.11 -7.63
N GLU A 80 -11.11 9.04 -6.68
CA GLU A 80 -9.87 9.65 -6.22
C GLU A 80 -8.91 8.62 -5.57
N ALA A 81 -9.46 7.54 -4.99
CA ALA A 81 -8.69 6.41 -4.49
C ALA A 81 -8.31 5.39 -5.58
N GLY A 82 -8.56 5.68 -6.86
CA GLY A 82 -8.18 4.86 -8.01
C GLY A 82 -9.08 3.64 -8.24
N TYR A 83 -10.34 3.67 -7.78
CA TYR A 83 -11.32 2.62 -8.05
C TYR A 83 -12.30 3.06 -9.14
N ASN A 84 -12.61 2.16 -10.07
CA ASN A 84 -13.54 2.42 -11.17
C ASN A 84 -15.02 2.34 -10.77
N SER A 85 -15.32 1.92 -9.53
CA SER A 85 -16.69 1.86 -9.00
C SER A 85 -16.72 1.98 -7.49
N GLN A 86 -17.82 2.53 -6.96
CA GLN A 86 -18.07 2.62 -5.51
C GLN A 86 -18.16 1.23 -4.87
N GLN A 87 -18.66 0.22 -5.60
CA GLN A 87 -18.80 -1.16 -5.12
C GLN A 87 -17.42 -1.79 -4.88
N ALA A 88 -16.51 -1.67 -5.85
CA ALA A 88 -15.14 -2.19 -5.72
C ALA A 88 -14.39 -1.49 -4.57
N PHE A 89 -14.54 -0.17 -4.46
CA PHE A 89 -14.01 0.59 -3.33
C PHE A 89 -14.57 0.11 -2.00
N SER A 90 -15.90 -0.04 -1.88
CA SER A 90 -16.55 -0.43 -0.63
C SER A 90 -16.10 -1.81 -0.14
N LEU A 91 -15.91 -2.77 -1.06
CA LEU A 91 -15.38 -4.09 -0.73
C LEU A 91 -13.94 -4.00 -0.18
N ALA A 92 -13.06 -3.30 -0.89
CA ALA A 92 -11.67 -3.15 -0.47
C ALA A 92 -11.55 -2.34 0.83
N PHE A 93 -12.35 -1.28 0.98
CA PHE A 93 -12.39 -0.46 2.17
C PHE A 93 -12.83 -1.29 3.39
N LYS A 94 -13.90 -2.07 3.26
CA LYS A 94 -14.38 -2.97 4.33
C LYS A 94 -13.33 -4.02 4.72
N GLN A 95 -12.54 -4.53 3.79
CA GLN A 95 -11.45 -5.46 4.12
C GLN A 95 -10.36 -4.83 5.00
N VAL A 96 -10.11 -3.53 4.86
CA VAL A 96 -9.07 -2.82 5.61
C VAL A 96 -9.61 -2.19 6.91
N TYR A 97 -10.84 -1.67 6.88
CA TYR A 97 -11.45 -0.92 7.97
C TYR A 97 -12.53 -1.67 8.73
N VAL A 98 -12.89 -2.89 8.30
CA VAL A 98 -13.96 -3.75 8.84
C VAL A 98 -15.38 -3.21 8.61
N TYR A 99 -15.52 -1.89 8.44
CA TYR A 99 -16.79 -1.21 8.17
C TYR A 99 -16.89 -0.72 6.72
N PRO A 100 -18.09 -0.71 6.11
CA PRO A 100 -18.34 -0.03 4.85
C PRO A 100 -18.08 1.49 4.94
N PRO A 101 -17.78 2.18 3.83
CA PRO A 101 -17.44 3.61 3.82
C PRO A 101 -18.47 4.52 4.48
N LYS A 102 -19.77 4.27 4.26
CA LYS A 102 -20.86 5.07 4.86
C LYS A 102 -20.86 4.93 6.38
N ILE A 103 -20.82 3.70 6.89
CA ILE A 103 -20.79 3.44 8.33
C ILE A 103 -19.54 4.08 8.95
N TYR A 104 -18.38 3.96 8.28
CA TYR A 104 -17.14 4.56 8.75
C TYR A 104 -17.21 6.10 8.82
N ARG A 105 -17.86 6.75 7.84
CA ARG A 105 -18.14 8.19 7.88
C ARG A 105 -19.01 8.55 9.08
N ASP A 106 -20.10 7.82 9.29
CA ASP A 106 -21.06 8.11 10.36
C ASP A 106 -20.44 7.96 11.75
N MET A 107 -19.36 7.17 11.90
CA MET A 107 -18.57 7.10 13.13
C MET A 107 -17.80 8.39 13.43
N GLY A 108 -17.44 9.19 12.41
CA GLY A 108 -16.74 10.47 12.57
C GLY A 108 -15.30 10.38 13.08
N VAL A 109 -14.73 9.19 13.24
CA VAL A 109 -13.38 8.97 13.79
C VAL A 109 -12.42 8.46 12.72
N PHE A 110 -11.38 9.23 12.41
CA PHE A 110 -10.30 8.79 11.54
C PHE A 110 -9.29 7.91 12.29
N ILE A 111 -9.00 6.73 11.72
CA ILE A 111 -8.04 5.75 12.26
C ILE A 111 -7.08 5.37 11.12
N PRO A 112 -5.83 5.87 11.09
CA PRO A 112 -4.91 5.56 10.00
C PRO A 112 -4.51 4.09 10.02
N ARG A 113 -4.80 3.35 8.93
CA ARG A 113 -4.42 1.92 8.81
C ARG A 113 -3.01 1.69 8.27
N GLN A 114 -2.49 2.65 7.50
CA GLN A 114 -1.11 2.62 7.03
C GLN A 114 -0.60 4.04 6.84
N THR A 115 0.47 4.38 7.55
CA THR A 115 1.23 5.60 7.33
C THR A 115 2.34 5.38 6.30
N LYS A 116 3.00 6.47 5.88
CA LYS A 116 4.20 6.39 5.06
C LYS A 116 5.21 5.47 5.73
N LEU A 117 5.64 4.44 5.00
CA LEU A 117 6.72 3.59 5.45
C LEU A 117 7.98 4.44 5.58
N SER A 118 8.34 4.74 6.83
CA SER A 118 9.61 5.32 7.18
C SER A 118 10.61 4.18 7.34
N MET A 119 11.54 4.06 6.40
CA MET A 119 12.72 3.20 6.56
C MET A 119 13.62 3.76 7.66
N CYS A 120 13.25 3.50 8.92
CA CYS A 120 14.08 3.74 10.10
C CYS A 120 14.70 2.39 10.52
N LEU A 121 16.02 2.37 10.73
CA LEU A 121 16.89 1.25 10.41
C LEU A 121 16.78 -0.05 11.26
N HIS A 122 15.81 -0.27 12.16
CA HIS A 122 15.97 -1.33 13.18
C HIS A 122 14.78 -2.23 13.59
N LEU A 123 13.57 -2.11 13.03
CA LEU A 123 12.41 -2.84 13.62
C LEU A 123 11.69 -3.88 12.75
N TYR A 124 12.02 -4.05 11.46
CA TYR A 124 11.32 -5.02 10.59
C TYR A 124 12.05 -6.35 10.37
N SER A 125 13.34 -6.46 10.74
CA SER A 125 14.15 -7.65 10.46
C SER A 125 13.82 -8.88 11.33
N ASN A 126 13.19 -8.70 12.50
CA ASN A 126 13.05 -9.80 13.47
C ASN A 126 11.77 -10.63 13.32
N VAL A 127 10.75 -10.17 12.59
CA VAL A 127 9.50 -10.94 12.41
C VAL A 127 9.52 -11.80 11.15
N ASN A 128 10.23 -11.38 10.09
CA ASN A 128 10.18 -12.03 8.78
C ASN A 128 11.27 -13.07 8.48
N GLN A 129 12.35 -13.15 9.27
CA GLN A 129 13.31 -14.26 9.14
C GLN A 129 12.66 -15.65 9.39
N ASN A 130 11.53 -15.69 10.10
CA ASN A 130 10.76 -16.90 10.33
C ASN A 130 9.79 -17.26 9.18
N TYR A 131 9.39 -16.30 8.34
CA TYR A 131 8.45 -16.56 7.24
C TYR A 131 9.16 -17.05 5.97
N ALA A 132 10.32 -16.46 5.64
CA ALA A 132 11.11 -16.86 4.47
C ALA A 132 11.65 -18.31 4.56
N ARG A 133 11.86 -18.85 5.76
CA ARG A 133 12.24 -20.25 5.96
C ARG A 133 11.10 -21.24 5.70
N LYS A 134 9.83 -20.81 5.79
CA LYS A 134 8.67 -21.73 5.76
C LYS A 134 8.15 -22.02 4.35
N ILE A 135 8.51 -21.21 3.36
CA ILE A 135 8.05 -21.35 1.96
C ILE A 135 9.09 -21.97 1.03
N GLY A 136 10.34 -22.14 1.47
CA GLY A 136 11.41 -22.81 0.72
C GLY A 136 11.45 -24.34 0.87
N GLY A 137 10.47 -24.95 1.56
CA GLY A 137 10.47 -26.38 1.91
C GLY A 137 9.44 -27.26 1.21
N ILE A 138 8.77 -26.79 0.15
CA ILE A 138 7.71 -27.57 -0.56
C ILE A 138 8.08 -27.81 -2.04
N ALA A 139 9.38 -27.84 -2.35
CA ALA A 139 9.87 -28.33 -3.63
C ALA A 139 11.03 -29.31 -3.38
N ALA A 140 10.68 -30.52 -2.97
CA ALA A 140 11.51 -31.71 -3.05
C ALA A 140 10.60 -32.88 -3.40
#